data_AF-G5AL07-F1
#
_entry.id   AF-G5AL07-F1
#
_cell.length_a   1.000
_cell.length_b   1.000
_cell.length_c   1.000
_cell.angle_alpha   90.00
_cell.angle_beta   90.00
_cell.angle_gamma   90.00
#
_symmetry.space_group_name_H-M   'P 1'
#
loop_
_entity.id
_entity.type
_entity.pdbx_description
1 polymer ?
#
loop_
_entity_poly.entity_id
_entity_poly.type
_entity_poly.pdbx_seq_one_letter_code
_entity_poly.pdbx_strand_id
1 'polypeptide(L)' 'MLAEQEAIFILEQATELFVETIARDAYCCAQQGKRKTLQRRDLDDAIEAVDEFAFLEGTLD' A
#
# COMPACT_ATOMS: atom_id res chain seq x y z
N MET A 1 9.24 19.69 20.38
CA MET A 1 10.28 19.70 19.33
C MET A 1 10.95 18.34 19.16
N LEU A 2 11.52 17.69 20.19
CA LEU A 2 12.11 16.33 20.02
C LEU A 2 11.08 15.27 19.59
N ALA A 3 9.94 15.18 20.29
CA ALA A 3 8.87 14.25 19.95
C ALA A 3 8.28 14.48 18.54
N GLU A 4 8.37 15.71 18.02
CA GLU A 4 7.90 16.06 16.67
C GLU A 4 8.87 15.55 15.61
N GLN A 5 10.18 15.69 15.83
CA GLN A 5 11.20 15.15 14.93
C GLN A 5 11.22 13.63 14.91
N GLU A 6 11.02 12.98 16.07
CA GLU A 6 10.88 11.52 16.15
C GLU A 6 9.63 11.03 15.43
N ALA A 7 8.50 11.73 15.57
CA ALA A 7 7.27 11.40 14.86
C ALA A 7 7.44 11.53 13.33
N ILE A 8 8.10 12.59 12.86
CA ILE A 8 8.39 12.78 11.43
C ILE A 8 9.25 11.63 10.91
N PHE A 9 10.33 11.29 11.59
CA PHE A 9 11.21 10.19 11.17
C PHE A 9 10.48 8.84 11.07
N ILE A 10 9.64 8.52 12.07
CA ILE A 10 8.85 7.29 12.06
C ILE A 10 7.83 7.31 10.92
N LEU A 11 7.15 8.43 10.69
CA LEU A 11 6.18 8.56 9.60
C LEU A 11 6.84 8.39 8.23
N GLU A 12 8.03 8.97 8.02
CA GLU A 12 8.78 8.81 6.77
C GLU A 12 9.10 7.34 6.50
N GLN A 13 9.68 6.64 7.48
CA GLN A 13 10.02 5.23 7.35
C GLN A 13 8.77 4.33 7.19
N ALA A 14 7.73 4.58 7.99
CA ALA A 14 6.49 3.83 7.92
C ALA A 14 5.81 4.03 6.56
N THR A 15 5.87 5.23 5.99
CA THR A 15 5.32 5.53 4.66
C THR A 15 6.09 4.80 3.56
N GLU A 16 7.42 4.77 3.63
CA GLU A 16 8.25 4.01 2.68
C GLU A 16 7.88 2.52 2.70
N LEU A 17 7.85 1.93 3.90
CA LEU A 17 7.47 0.53 4.09
C LEU A 17 6.03 0.25 3.63
N PHE A 18 5.10 1.17 3.92
CA PHE A 18 3.71 1.06 3.51
C PHE A 18 3.57 1.02 1.99
N VAL A 19 4.21 1.95 1.28
CA VAL A 19 4.19 2.01 -0.19
C VAL A 19 4.84 0.76 -0.79
N GLU A 20 5.96 0.29 -0.24
CA GLU A 20 6.60 -0.95 -0.71
C GLU A 20 5.67 -2.16 -0.53
N THR A 21 5.02 -2.27 0.63
CA THR A 21 4.18 -3.43 0.97
C THR A 21 2.96 -3.49 0.07
N ILE A 22 2.19 -2.40 -0.02
CA ILE A 22 0.97 -2.39 -0.83
C ILE A 22 1.29 -2.55 -2.33
N ALA A 23 2.41 -2.01 -2.82
CA ALA A 23 2.83 -2.19 -4.20
C ALA A 23 3.20 -3.65 -4.51
N ARG A 24 3.82 -4.36 -3.55
CA ARG A 24 4.15 -5.79 -3.71
C ARG A 24 2.90 -6.65 -3.73
N ASP A 25 1.95 -6.40 -2.84
CA ASP A 25 0.71 -7.16 -2.76
C ASP A 25 -0.16 -6.93 -4.01
N ALA A 26 -0.30 -5.68 -4.43
CA ALA A 26 -0.95 -5.36 -5.71
C ALA A 26 -0.21 -6.02 -6.90
N TYR A 27 1.13 -6.04 -6.90
CA TYR A 27 1.86 -6.72 -7.96
C TYR A 27 1.66 -8.24 -7.96
N CYS A 28 1.42 -8.86 -6.80
CA CYS A 28 0.99 -10.26 -6.73
C CYS A 28 -0.35 -10.46 -7.47
N CYS A 29 -1.33 -9.57 -7.28
CA CYS A 29 -2.60 -9.59 -8.03
C CYS A 29 -2.38 -9.43 -9.54
N ALA A 30 -1.49 -8.53 -9.97
CA ALA A 30 -1.13 -8.35 -11.38
C ALA A 30 -0.52 -9.64 -11.98
N GLN A 31 0.36 -10.31 -11.24
CA GLN A 31 1.00 -11.56 -11.66
C GLN A 31 0.02 -12.72 -11.80
N GLN A 32 -1.00 -12.80 -10.93
CA GLN A 32 -2.10 -13.78 -11.08
C GLN A 32 -2.82 -13.59 -12.42
N GLY A 33 -2.97 -12.33 -12.86
CA GLY A 33 -3.45 -11.97 -14.19
C GLY A 33 -2.45 -12.15 -15.33
N LYS A 34 -1.27 -12.76 -15.09
CA LYS A 34 -0.14 -12.91 -16.04
C LYS A 34 0.35 -11.58 -16.62
N ARG A 35 0.16 -10.47 -15.90
CA ARG A 35 0.60 -9.14 -16.29
C ARG A 35 1.89 -8.79 -15.57
N LYS A 36 2.68 -7.93 -16.22
CA LYS A 36 3.90 -7.31 -15.64
C LYS A 36 3.72 -5.81 -15.38
N THR A 37 2.58 -5.26 -15.79
CA THR A 37 2.21 -3.87 -15.57
C THR A 37 1.17 -3.83 -14.47
N LEU A 38 1.51 -3.16 -13.37
CA LEU A 38 0.59 -2.85 -12.29
C LEU A 38 -0.53 -1.94 -12.81
N GLN A 39 -1.77 -2.25 -12.48
CA GLN A 39 -2.95 -1.46 -12.80
C GLN A 39 -3.70 -1.10 -11.52
N ARG A 40 -4.53 -0.07 -11.58
CA ARG A 40 -5.33 0.37 -10.44
C ARG A 40 -6.18 -0.76 -9.84
N ARG A 41 -6.82 -1.58 -10.66
CA ARG A 41 -7.58 -2.74 -10.17
C ARG A 41 -6.77 -3.70 -9.30
N ASP A 42 -5.46 -3.78 -9.49
CA ASP A 42 -4.62 -4.67 -8.68
C ASP A 42 -4.42 -4.11 -7.27
N LEU A 43 -4.45 -2.77 -7.12
CA LEU A 43 -4.52 -2.11 -5.83
C LEU A 43 -5.88 -2.34 -5.18
N ASP A 44 -6.97 -2.21 -5.94
CA ASP A 44 -8.32 -2.49 -5.44
C ASP A 44 -8.41 -3.96 -4.94
N ASP A 45 -7.93 -4.93 -5.72
CA ASP A 45 -7.86 -6.34 -5.36
C ASP A 45 -7.01 -6.59 -4.08
N ALA A 46 -5.90 -5.86 -3.91
CA ALA A 46 -5.05 -5.99 -2.73
C ALA A 46 -5.69 -5.37 -1.47
N ILE A 47 -6.39 -4.24 -1.61
CA ILE A 47 -7.13 -3.60 -0.51
C ILE A 47 -8.25 -4.51 -0.02
N GLU A 48 -8.99 -5.15 -0.93
CA GLU A 48 -10.05 -6.10 -0.56
C GLU A 48 -9.52 -7.39 0.08
N ALA A 49 -8.29 -7.80 -0.24
CA ALA A 49 -7.73 -9.07 0.20
C ALA A 49 -6.95 -9.00 1.54
N VAL A 50 -6.55 -7.82 1.98
CA VAL A 50 -5.65 -7.62 3.13
C VAL A 50 -6.32 -6.72 4.16
N ASP A 51 -6.64 -7.29 5.32
CA ASP A 51 -7.34 -6.58 6.41
C ASP A 51 -6.61 -5.31 6.87
N GLU A 52 -5.27 -5.30 6.85
CA GLU A 52 -4.44 -4.15 7.20
C GLU A 52 -4.64 -2.95 6.26
N PHE A 53 -5.17 -3.16 5.06
CA PHE A 53 -5.46 -2.11 4.08
C PHE A 53 -6.92 -1.64 4.11
N ALA A 54 -7.78 -2.18 4.98
CA ALA A 54 -9.20 -1.82 5.05
C ALA A 54 -9.44 -0.31 5.26
N PHE A 55 -8.50 0.42 5.87
CA PHE A 55 -8.59 1.88 6.02
C PHE A 55 -8.55 2.66 4.69
N LEU A 56 -8.17 2.02 3.60
CA LEU A 56 -8.14 2.58 2.23
C LEU A 56 -9.40 2.29 1.43
N GLU A 57 -10.32 1.46 1.92
CA GLU A 57 -11.57 1.17 1.20
C GLU A 57 -12.36 2.45 0.90
N GLY A 58 -12.77 2.63 -0.36
CA GLY A 58 -13.50 3.82 -0.83
C GLY A 58 -12.68 5.10 -0.92
N THR A 59 -11.36 5.07 -0.67
CA THR A 59 -10.51 6.27 -0.77
C THR A 59 -10.02 6.55 -2.18
N LEU A 60 -9.97 5.53 -3.04
CA LEU A 60 -9.36 5.66 -4.35
C LEU A 60 -10.33 6.17 -5.42
N ASP A 61 -11.65 6.12 -5.22
CA ASP A 61 -12.70 6.44 -6.22
C ASP A 61 -12.44 7.64 -7.14
#